data_AF-M5FYM2-F1
#
_entry.id   AF-M5FYM2-F1
#
_cell.length_a   1.000
_cell.length_b   1.000
_cell.length_c   1.000
_cell.angle_alpha   90.00
_cell.angle_beta   90.00
_cell.angle_gamma   90.00
#
_symmetry.space_group_name_H-M   'P 1'
#
loop_
_entity.id
_entity.type
_entity.pdbx_description
1 polymer ?
#
loop_
_entity_poly.entity_id
_entity_poly.type
_entity_poly.pdbx_seq_one_letter_code
_entity_poly.pdbx_strand_id
1 'polypeptide(L)' 'MLLHTISRLTLPLLPAYLYTNYKCQGQSLDHAIVNLCGCRSPQSLYVMLL' A
#
# COMPACT_ATOMS: atom_id res chain seq x y z
N MET A 1 25.94 -22.02 7.49
CA MET A 1 24.81 -21.27 6.93
C MET A 1 23.84 -21.01 8.08
N LEU A 2 23.80 -19.79 8.63
CA LEU A 2 22.98 -19.47 9.81
C LEU A 2 21.58 -19.04 9.36
N LEU A 3 20.57 -19.87 9.65
CA LEU A 3 19.16 -19.53 9.48
C LEU A 3 18.78 -18.51 10.56
N HIS A 4 18.66 -17.24 10.18
CA HIS A 4 18.11 -16.20 11.04
C HIS A 4 16.59 -16.13 10.82
N THR A 5 15.83 -16.43 11.87
CA THR A 5 14.37 -16.28 11.89
C THR A 5 14.01 -15.02 12.68
N ILE A 6 13.33 -14.07 12.03
CA ILE A 6 12.84 -12.84 12.68
C ILE A 6 11.32 -12.95 12.82
N SER A 7 10.81 -12.82 14.04
CA SER A 7 9.37 -12.76 14.33
C SER A 7 9.02 -11.48 15.10
N ARG A 8 7.78 -11.00 14.91
CA ARG A 8 7.25 -9.81 15.59
C ARG A 8 5.81 -10.08 16.01
N LEU A 9 5.49 -9.82 17.28
CA LEU A 9 4.12 -9.81 17.80
C LEU A 9 3.65 -8.35 17.92
N THR A 10 2.68 -7.96 17.10
CA THR A 10 2.05 -6.64 17.14
C THR A 10 0.57 -6.76 16.78
N LEU A 11 -0.24 -5.82 17.25
CA LEU A 11 -1.61 -5.67 16.77
C LEU A 11 -1.57 -5.49 15.24
N PRO A 12 -2.35 -6.26 14.45
CA PRO A 12 -2.38 -6.17 13.00
C PRO A 12 -3.21 -4.97 12.54
N LEU A 13 -3.00 -3.81 13.16
CA LEU A 13 -3.75 -2.59 12.93
C LEU A 13 -2.78 -1.51 12.48
N LEU A 14 -3.19 -0.78 11.46
CA LEU A 14 -2.50 0.39 10.96
C LEU A 14 -3.54 1.48 10.65
N PRO A 15 -3.23 2.76 10.87
CA PRO A 15 -4.11 3.85 10.49
C PRO A 15 -4.32 3.83 8.96
N ALA A 16 -5.54 3.51 8.52
CA ALA A 16 -5.87 3.32 7.11
C ALA A 16 -6.23 4.62 6.37
N TYR A 17 -5.90 5.79 6.95
CA TYR A 17 -6.27 7.08 6.38
C TYR A 17 -5.49 7.43 5.11
N LEU A 18 -4.26 6.94 4.97
CA LEU A 18 -3.35 7.27 3.88
C LEU A 18 -2.54 6.03 3.50
N TYR A 19 -2.69 5.59 2.25
CA TYR A 19 -1.88 4.53 1.67
C TYR A 19 -1.01 5.07 0.54
N THR A 20 0.17 4.49 0.39
CA THR A 20 0.97 4.66 -0.83
C THR A 20 0.45 3.73 -1.92
N ASN A 21 0.73 4.06 -3.18
CA ASN A 21 0.47 3.19 -4.34
C ASN A 21 0.96 1.76 -4.16
N TYR A 22 2.14 1.59 -3.56
CA TYR A 22 2.69 0.28 -3.28
C TYR A 22 1.86 -0.52 -2.26
N LYS A 23 1.29 0.15 -1.25
CA LYS A 23 0.53 -0.52 -0.19
C LYS A 23 -0.91 -0.86 -0.58
N CYS A 24 -1.52 -0.06 -1.46
CA CYS A 24 -2.87 -0.34 -1.94
C CYS A 24 -2.90 -1.25 -3.18
N GLN A 25 -1.77 -1.51 -3.84
CA GLN A 25 -1.72 -2.36 -5.02
C GLN A 25 -2.29 -3.76 -4.73
N GLY A 26 -3.27 -4.18 -5.53
CA GLY A 26 -3.92 -5.50 -5.40
C GLY A 26 -4.98 -5.55 -4.30
N GLN A 27 -5.35 -4.42 -3.71
CA GLN A 27 -6.48 -4.32 -2.77
C GLN A 27 -7.71 -3.78 -3.50
N SER A 28 -8.89 -4.22 -3.08
CA SER A 28 -10.16 -3.60 -3.48
C SER A 28 -10.57 -2.62 -2.39
N LEU A 29 -10.78 -1.35 -2.77
CA LEU A 29 -11.20 -0.28 -1.87
C LEU A 29 -12.58 0.22 -2.30
N ASP A 30 -13.59 0.05 -1.44
CA ASP A 30 -14.96 0.50 -1.74
C ASP A 30 -15.05 2.03 -1.87
N HIS A 31 -14.21 2.74 -1.11
CA HIS A 31 -14.12 4.21 -1.12
C HIS A 31 -12.65 4.64 -1.05
N ALA A 32 -12.21 5.47 -2.01
CA ALA A 32 -10.87 6.03 -2.04
C ALA A 32 -10.87 7.47 -2.54
N ILE A 33 -10.05 8.32 -1.92
CA ILE A 33 -9.69 9.64 -2.46
C ILE A 33 -8.22 9.53 -2.87
N VAL A 34 -7.93 9.79 -4.14
CA VAL A 34 -6.60 9.59 -4.71
C VAL A 34 -5.97 10.91 -5.16
N ASN A 35 -4.69 11.10 -4.85
CA ASN A 35 -3.91 12.24 -5.32
C ASN A 35 -3.11 11.87 -6.57
N LEU A 36 -3.63 12.26 -7.74
CA LEU A 36 -2.97 11.95 -9.02
C LEU A 36 -1.75 12.84 -9.30
N CYS A 37 -1.65 14.04 -8.72
CA CYS A 37 -0.51 14.94 -8.91
C CYS A 37 0.81 14.34 -8.39
N GLY A 38 0.73 13.42 -7.41
CA GLY A 38 1.89 12.70 -6.88
C GLY A 38 2.36 11.53 -7.73
N CYS A 39 1.62 11.14 -8.78
CA CYS A 39 1.98 9.99 -9.62
C CYS A 39 3.16 10.34 -10.53
N ARG A 40 4.28 9.63 -10.36
CA ARG A 40 5.52 9.85 -11.13
C ARG A 40 5.63 8.98 -12.38
N SER A 41 4.70 8.06 -12.59
CA SER A 41 4.68 7.18 -13.76
C SER A 41 3.26 6.76 -14.13
N PRO A 42 3.01 6.38 -15.40
CA PRO A 42 1.71 5.86 -15.82
C PRO A 42 1.27 4.62 -15.03
N GLN A 43 2.22 3.78 -14.61
CA GLN A 43 1.93 2.59 -13.79
C GLN A 43 1.41 2.98 -12.40
N SER A 44 1.95 4.04 -11.79
CA SER A 44 1.45 4.55 -10.51
C SER A 44 0.04 5.10 -10.64
N LEU A 45 -0.27 5.74 -11.77
CA LEU A 45 -1.61 6.25 -12.06
C LEU A 45 -2.61 5.10 -12.23
N TYR A 46 -2.21 4.06 -12.97
CA TYR A 46 -3.03 2.85 -13.17
C TYR A 46 -3.42 2.20 -11.84
N VAL A 47 -2.45 1.96 -10.95
CA VAL A 47 -2.68 1.35 -9.63
C VAL A 47 -3.54 2.22 -8.70
N MET A 48 -3.58 3.54 -8.93
CA MET A 48 -4.40 4.46 -8.14
C MET A 48 -5.85 4.52 -8.60
N LEU A 49 -6.13 4.14 -9.85
CA LEU A 49 -7.47 4.24 -10.45
C LEU A 49 -8.23 2.91 -10.54
N LEU A 50 -7.54 1.79 -10.32
CA LEU A 50 -8.03 0.41 -10.51
C LEU A 50 -7.68 -0.45 -9.29
#